data_AF-Q31JZ2-F1
#
_entry.id   AF-Q31JZ2-F1
#
_cell.length_a   1.000
_cell.length_b   1.000
_cell.length_c   1.000
_cell.angle_alpha   90.00
_cell.angle_beta   90.00
_cell.angle_gamma   90.00
#
_symmetry.space_group_name_H-M   'P 1'
#
loop_
_entity.id
_entity.type
_entity.pdbx_description
1 polymer ?
#
loop_
_entity_poly.entity_id
_entity_poly.type
_entity_poly.pdbx_seq_one_letter_code
_entity_poly.pdbx_strand_id
1 'polypeptide(L)'
;MATEIERKFLVQGDGWRQGSLGVPYRQGYLLADGNRTIRVRVAGDRGYLTIKGPMLGISRSEYEYPIALADAEEMLASLCQGFLVEKQRYRVEHAGHLWEVDEFQGQNQGLIVAEIELSDPEEVFALPDWVGAEVSHDRRYGNAYLSFTPYCTWDSSPN
;
A
#
# COMPACT_ATOMS: atom_id res chain seq x y z
N MET A 1 -17.51 3.67 -13.54
CA MET A 1 -16.52 3.78 -12.47
C MET A 1 -15.21 3.34 -13.07
N ALA A 2 -14.14 4.15 -12.97
CA ALA A 2 -12.85 3.79 -13.52
C ALA A 2 -12.28 2.61 -12.74
N THR A 3 -11.76 1.61 -13.45
CA THR A 3 -10.94 0.56 -12.85
C THR A 3 -9.58 1.18 -12.61
N GLU A 4 -9.13 1.29 -11.35
CA GLU A 4 -7.75 1.65 -11.05
C GLU A 4 -6.82 0.55 -11.58
N ILE A 5 -5.81 0.95 -12.37
CA ILE A 5 -4.81 0.04 -12.93
C ILE A 5 -3.48 0.38 -12.23
N GLU A 6 -3.05 -0.49 -11.34
CA GLU A 6 -1.79 -0.33 -10.61
C GLU A 6 -0.79 -1.43 -10.99
N ARG A 7 0.48 -1.05 -11.13
CA ARG A 7 1.60 -2.00 -11.19
C ARG A 7 2.52 -1.78 -10.00
N LYS A 8 3.06 -2.88 -9.47
CA LYS A 8 3.80 -2.91 -8.21
C LYS A 8 5.14 -3.60 -8.39
N PHE A 9 6.19 -3.00 -7.85
CA PHE A 9 7.56 -3.47 -8.02
C PHE A 9 8.32 -3.46 -6.69
N LEU A 10 9.27 -4.36 -6.56
CA LEU A 10 10.32 -4.27 -5.55
C LEU A 10 11.27 -3.12 -5.91
N VAL A 11 11.83 -2.47 -4.91
CA VAL A 11 12.80 -1.41 -5.10
C VAL A 11 14.22 -1.94 -4.89
N GLN A 12 15.12 -1.56 -5.79
CA GLN A 12 16.55 -1.83 -5.71
C GLN A 12 17.32 -0.50 -5.57
N GLY A 13 18.15 -0.40 -4.52
CA GLY A 13 18.92 0.82 -4.24
C GLY A 13 18.09 2.01 -3.74
N ASP A 14 18.73 3.18 -3.66
CA ASP A 14 18.22 4.35 -2.93
C ASP A 14 17.99 5.60 -3.82
N GLY A 15 18.04 5.45 -5.15
CA GLY A 15 17.92 6.57 -6.08
C GLY A 15 16.60 7.36 -5.97
N TRP A 16 15.55 6.72 -5.42
CA TRP A 16 14.23 7.31 -5.19
C TRP A 16 14.18 8.27 -3.98
N ARG A 17 15.15 8.22 -3.06
CA ARG A 17 15.15 9.03 -1.82
C ARG A 17 15.47 10.51 -2.05
N GLN A 18 15.78 10.92 -3.28
CA GLN A 18 16.24 12.28 -3.55
C GLN A 18 15.08 13.28 -3.51
N GLY A 19 15.09 14.19 -2.54
CA GLY A 19 14.27 15.40 -2.53
C GLY A 19 12.81 15.27 -2.09
N SER A 20 12.25 14.06 -1.97
CA SER A 20 10.89 13.86 -1.45
C SER A 20 10.88 13.73 0.08
N LEU A 21 10.05 14.51 0.76
CA LEU A 21 9.69 14.24 2.15
C LEU A 21 8.67 13.10 2.18
N GLY A 22 9.01 12.00 2.84
CA GLY A 22 8.08 10.90 3.05
C GLY A 22 6.90 11.34 3.92
N VAL A 23 5.69 10.91 3.54
CA VAL A 23 4.49 11.10 4.34
C VAL A 23 4.26 9.82 5.16
N PRO A 24 4.01 9.92 6.48
CA PRO A 24 3.76 8.74 7.30
C PRO A 24 2.36 8.19 7.01
N TYR A 25 2.29 6.88 6.78
CA TYR A 25 1.04 6.14 6.63
C TYR A 25 0.97 5.07 7.70
N ARG A 26 -0.18 4.99 8.35
CA ARG A 26 -0.52 3.91 9.29
C ARG A 26 -1.90 3.40 8.92
N GLN A 27 -2.06 2.09 8.81
CA GLN A 27 -3.35 1.50 8.49
C GLN A 27 -3.56 0.16 9.17
N GLY A 28 -4.82 -0.17 9.39
CA GLY A 28 -5.25 -1.43 10.01
C GLY A 28 -6.64 -1.81 9.53
N TYR A 29 -7.04 -3.04 9.83
CA TYR A 29 -8.28 -3.62 9.31
C TYR A 29 -9.21 -3.96 10.46
N LEU A 30 -10.39 -3.32 10.51
CA LEU A 30 -11.47 -3.71 11.42
C LEU A 30 -12.09 -5.04 10.97
N LEU A 31 -12.08 -5.29 9.66
CA LEU A 31 -12.52 -6.52 9.02
C LEU A 31 -11.69 -6.78 7.76
N ALA A 32 -11.26 -8.01 7.57
CA ALA A 32 -10.71 -8.51 6.31
C ALA A 32 -10.98 -10.03 6.22
N ASP A 33 -12.14 -10.40 5.65
CA ASP A 33 -12.61 -11.79 5.62
C ASP A 33 -12.47 -12.46 4.23
N GLY A 34 -11.68 -11.85 3.35
CA GLY A 34 -11.48 -12.30 1.96
C GLY A 34 -12.53 -11.76 0.98
N ASN A 35 -13.75 -11.47 1.44
CA ASN A 35 -14.81 -10.89 0.59
C ASN A 35 -15.01 -9.40 0.90
N ARG A 36 -14.90 -9.00 2.16
CA ARG A 36 -15.18 -7.64 2.62
C ARG A 36 -13.98 -7.12 3.37
N THR A 37 -13.79 -5.81 3.25
CA THR A 37 -12.71 -5.12 3.93
C THR A 37 -13.24 -3.84 4.54
N ILE A 38 -12.97 -3.63 5.84
CA ILE A 38 -13.13 -2.34 6.50
C ILE A 38 -11.76 -1.96 7.00
N ARG A 39 -11.20 -0.88 6.41
CA ARG A 39 -9.85 -0.42 6.68
C ARG A 39 -9.89 0.99 7.26
N VAL A 40 -9.13 1.19 8.33
CA VAL A 40 -8.83 2.51 8.86
C VAL A 40 -7.42 2.89 8.40
N ARG A 41 -7.24 4.12 7.94
CA ARG A 41 -5.94 4.64 7.48
C ARG A 41 -5.73 6.06 7.99
N VAL A 42 -4.56 6.33 8.52
CA VAL A 42 -4.00 7.67 8.73
C VAL A 42 -2.92 7.91 7.68
N ALA A 43 -3.01 9.02 6.97
CA ALA A 43 -2.06 9.45 5.94
C ALA A 43 -1.63 10.89 6.22
N GLY A 44 -0.45 11.05 6.83
CA GLY A 44 -0.03 12.31 7.42
C GLY A 44 -0.95 12.67 8.59
N ASP A 45 -1.67 13.78 8.44
CA ASP A 45 -2.62 14.34 9.39
C ASP A 45 -4.10 14.05 9.04
N ARG A 46 -4.36 13.13 8.09
CA ARG A 46 -5.70 12.82 7.60
C ARG A 46 -6.12 11.39 7.91
N GLY A 47 -7.30 11.24 8.51
CA GLY A 47 -7.95 9.96 8.79
C GLY A 47 -8.96 9.54 7.72
N TYR A 48 -9.00 8.26 7.41
CA TYR A 48 -9.90 7.66 6.41
C TYR A 48 -10.49 6.34 6.91
N LEU A 49 -11.75 6.12 6.58
CA LEU A 49 -12.43 4.83 6.68
C LEU A 49 -12.80 4.34 5.27
N THR A 50 -12.25 3.21 4.87
CA THR A 50 -12.55 2.58 3.58
C THR A 50 -13.36 1.30 3.79
N ILE A 51 -14.47 1.15 3.08
CA ILE A 51 -15.32 -0.04 3.08
C ILE A 51 -15.33 -0.62 1.66
N LYS A 52 -14.88 -1.87 1.53
CA LYS A 52 -14.85 -2.60 0.25
C LYS A 52 -15.74 -3.83 0.33
N GLY A 53 -16.60 -3.98 -0.68
CA GLY A 53 -17.47 -5.13 -0.84
C GLY A 53 -16.79 -6.31 -1.56
N PRO A 54 -17.54 -7.42 -1.75
CA PRO A 54 -17.08 -8.58 -2.51
C PRO A 54 -16.63 -8.23 -3.93
N MET A 55 -15.66 -8.99 -4.44
CA MET A 55 -15.35 -8.97 -5.86
C MET A 55 -16.52 -9.52 -6.69
N LEU A 56 -16.89 -8.78 -7.72
CA LEU A 56 -17.78 -9.16 -8.80
C LEU A 56 -16.95 -9.14 -10.09
N GLY A 57 -16.38 -10.29 -10.45
CA GLY A 57 -15.37 -10.38 -11.51
C GLY A 57 -14.09 -9.64 -11.14
N ILE A 58 -13.69 -8.66 -11.95
CA ILE A 58 -12.52 -7.80 -11.73
C ILE A 58 -12.85 -6.48 -10.99
N SER A 59 -14.10 -6.31 -10.57
CA SER A 59 -14.57 -5.06 -9.94
C SER A 59 -15.08 -5.32 -8.53
N ARG A 60 -15.09 -4.30 -7.68
CA ARG A 60 -15.76 -4.35 -6.37
C ARG A 60 -16.31 -2.98 -6.01
N SER A 61 -17.35 -2.95 -5.18
CA SER A 61 -17.82 -1.69 -4.59
C SER A 61 -16.81 -1.20 -3.55
N GLU A 62 -16.49 0.08 -3.60
CA GLU A 62 -15.57 0.74 -2.68
C GLU A 62 -16.13 2.09 -2.28
N TYR A 63 -16.09 2.37 -0.97
CA TYR A 63 -16.50 3.62 -0.37
C TYR A 63 -15.37 4.11 0.54
N GLU A 64 -14.96 5.36 0.37
CA GLU A 64 -13.95 5.98 1.23
C GLU A 64 -14.51 7.27 1.83
N TYR A 65 -14.40 7.39 3.15
CA TYR A 65 -14.88 8.54 3.90
C TYR A 65 -13.73 9.16 4.68
N PRO A 66 -13.55 10.50 4.62
CA PRO A 66 -12.72 11.17 5.61
C PRO A 66 -13.36 11.05 6.99
N ILE A 67 -12.56 10.79 8.00
CA ILE A 67 -12.97 10.77 9.42
C ILE A 67 -12.01 11.66 10.23
N ALA A 68 -12.39 12.02 11.46
CA ALA A 68 -11.51 12.79 12.32
C ALA A 68 -10.21 12.00 12.58
N LEU A 69 -9.08 12.70 12.61
CA LEU A 69 -7.77 12.08 12.84
C LEU A 69 -7.74 11.33 14.18
N ALA A 70 -8.25 11.95 15.24
CA ALA A 70 -8.32 11.34 16.57
C ALA A 70 -9.10 10.02 16.57
N ASP A 71 -10.26 9.98 15.90
CA ASP A 71 -11.06 8.77 15.77
C ASP A 71 -10.28 7.68 15.01
N ALA A 72 -9.61 8.04 13.91
CA ALA A 72 -8.80 7.09 13.15
C ALA A 72 -7.65 6.52 13.99
N GLU A 73 -6.94 7.36 14.76
CA GLU A 73 -5.86 6.95 15.66
C GLU A 73 -6.35 6.03 16.77
N GLU A 74 -7.50 6.34 17.39
CA GLU A 74 -8.12 5.50 18.42
C GLU A 74 -8.52 4.13 17.86
N MET A 75 -9.15 4.10 16.67
CA MET A 75 -9.54 2.84 16.01
C MET A 75 -8.32 2.00 15.63
N LEU A 76 -7.23 2.61 15.14
CA LEU A 76 -5.98 1.91 14.84
C LEU A 76 -5.35 1.31 16.11
N ALA A 77 -5.43 2.02 17.24
CA ALA A 77 -4.83 1.57 18.49
C ALA A 77 -5.60 0.43 19.17
N SER A 78 -6.92 0.31 18.93
CA SER A 78 -7.77 -0.54 19.79
C SER A 78 -8.70 -1.52 19.06
N LEU A 79 -9.03 -1.30 17.78
CA LEU A 79 -10.11 -2.05 17.11
C LEU A 79 -9.64 -2.90 15.92
N CYS A 80 -8.40 -2.69 15.45
CA CYS A 80 -7.89 -3.40 14.28
C CYS A 80 -7.50 -4.85 14.60
N GLN A 81 -7.80 -5.74 13.66
CA GLN A 81 -7.33 -7.12 13.64
C GLN A 81 -5.92 -7.19 13.05
N GLY A 82 -5.13 -8.18 13.49
CA GLY A 82 -3.76 -8.36 13.02
C GLY A 82 -2.83 -7.22 13.47
N PHE A 83 -1.84 -6.93 12.64
CA PHE A 83 -0.84 -5.89 12.88
C PHE A 83 -1.12 -4.65 12.04
N LEU A 84 -0.68 -3.50 12.54
CA LEU A 84 -0.71 -2.27 11.78
C LEU A 84 0.35 -2.30 10.68
N VAL A 85 -0.03 -1.82 9.49
CA VAL A 85 0.90 -1.57 8.40
C VAL A 85 1.32 -0.11 8.49
N GLU A 86 2.61 0.08 8.79
CA GLU A 86 3.23 1.39 8.97
C GLU A 86 4.30 1.58 7.88
N LYS A 87 4.33 2.75 7.25
CA LYS A 87 5.26 3.05 6.16
C LYS A 87 5.46 4.55 5.98
N GLN A 88 6.57 4.93 5.36
CA GLN A 88 6.76 6.24 4.77
C GLN A 88 6.49 6.14 3.27
N ARG A 89 5.52 6.91 2.77
CA ARG A 89 5.22 6.99 1.34
C ARG A 89 5.88 8.22 0.74
N TYR A 90 6.70 8.00 -0.27
CA TYR A 90 7.40 9.02 -1.04
C TYR A 90 6.79 9.11 -2.42
N ARG A 91 6.77 10.32 -2.98
CA ARG A 91 6.25 10.59 -4.31
C ARG A 91 7.39 11.02 -5.21
N VAL A 92 7.62 10.24 -6.27
CA VAL A 92 8.76 10.43 -7.16
C VAL A 92 8.24 10.59 -8.58
N GLU A 93 8.49 11.75 -9.19
CA GLU A 93 8.21 11.95 -10.61
C GLU A 93 9.32 11.33 -11.46
N HIS A 94 8.95 10.52 -12.44
CA HIS A 94 9.89 9.96 -13.40
C HIS A 94 9.23 9.83 -14.77
N ALA A 95 9.83 10.44 -15.79
CA ALA A 95 9.37 10.37 -17.18
C ALA A 95 7.86 10.61 -17.34
N GLY A 96 7.33 11.63 -16.66
CA GLY A 96 5.91 12.03 -16.74
C GLY A 96 4.95 11.19 -15.88
N HIS A 97 5.44 10.19 -15.15
CA HIS A 97 4.64 9.37 -14.26
C HIS A 97 4.95 9.65 -12.80
N LEU A 98 3.91 9.58 -11.96
CA LEU A 98 4.05 9.65 -10.52
C LEU A 98 4.19 8.25 -9.94
N TRP A 99 5.31 8.00 -9.28
CA TRP A 99 5.57 6.78 -8.53
C TRP A 99 5.33 7.01 -7.05
N GLU A 100 4.64 6.08 -6.40
CA GLU A 100 4.51 6.03 -4.95
C GLU A 100 5.44 4.95 -4.40
N VAL A 101 6.50 5.36 -3.71
CA VAL A 101 7.47 4.46 -3.08
C VAL A 101 7.17 4.34 -1.61
N ASP A 102 6.90 3.12 -1.16
CA ASP A 102 6.60 2.76 0.22
C ASP A 102 7.79 2.12 0.89
N GLU A 103 8.36 2.82 1.87
CA GLU A 103 9.33 2.27 2.80
C GLU A 103 8.61 1.80 4.07
N PHE A 104 8.45 0.48 4.21
CA PHE A 104 7.72 -0.08 5.33
C PHE A 104 8.52 -0.03 6.64
N GLN A 105 7.78 0.08 7.74
CA GLN A 105 8.28 0.20 9.11
C GLN A 105 7.67 -0.88 10.02
N GLY A 106 8.11 -0.89 11.28
CA GLY A 106 7.62 -1.83 12.29
C GLY A 106 7.86 -3.27 11.87
N GLN A 107 6.84 -4.11 11.91
CA GLN A 107 6.96 -5.53 11.54
C GLN A 107 7.18 -5.78 10.05
N ASN A 108 6.98 -4.76 9.21
CA ASN A 108 7.25 -4.82 7.78
C ASN A 108 8.57 -4.14 7.40
N GLN A 109 9.40 -3.77 8.39
CA GLN A 109 10.67 -3.09 8.16
C GLN A 109 11.60 -3.89 7.25
N GLY A 110 12.26 -3.18 6.32
CA GLY A 110 13.17 -3.75 5.33
C GLY A 110 12.49 -4.06 3.98
N LEU A 111 11.16 -4.04 3.92
CA LEU A 111 10.43 -4.09 2.66
C LEU A 111 10.31 -2.69 2.06
N ILE A 112 10.65 -2.54 0.78
CA ILE A 112 10.41 -1.33 0.00
C ILE A 112 9.72 -1.73 -1.31
N VAL A 113 8.60 -1.08 -1.59
CA VAL A 113 7.77 -1.35 -2.76
C VAL A 113 7.48 -0.03 -3.48
N ALA A 114 7.42 -0.07 -4.80
CA ALA A 114 6.99 1.06 -5.61
C ALA A 114 5.73 0.70 -6.41
N GLU A 115 4.78 1.62 -6.41
CA GLU A 115 3.52 1.52 -7.14
C GLU A 115 3.46 2.65 -8.18
N ILE A 116 2.94 2.33 -9.36
CA ILE A 116 2.61 3.29 -10.41
C ILE A 116 1.15 3.07 -10.80
N GLU A 117 0.38 4.16 -10.85
CA GLU A 117 -0.99 4.17 -11.36
C GLU A 117 -0.96 4.49 -12.86
N LEU A 118 -1.70 3.72 -13.65
CA LEU A 118 -1.78 3.84 -15.10
C LEU A 118 -3.23 4.09 -15.53
N SER A 119 -3.36 4.77 -16.67
CA SER A 119 -4.66 5.01 -17.30
C SER A 119 -5.14 3.82 -18.15
N ASP A 120 -4.21 3.00 -18.63
CA ASP A 120 -4.47 1.81 -19.43
C ASP A 120 -3.52 0.66 -19.05
N PRO A 121 -3.95 -0.62 -19.06
CA PRO A 121 -3.08 -1.75 -18.72
C PRO A 121 -1.89 -1.93 -19.68
N GLU A 122 -2.03 -1.48 -20.93
CA GLU A 122 -1.00 -1.54 -21.96
C GLU A 122 -0.21 -0.21 -22.08
N GLU A 123 -0.39 0.70 -21.12
CA GLU A 123 0.35 1.97 -21.08
C GLU A 123 1.85 1.72 -20.95
N VAL A 124 2.61 2.31 -21.87
CA VAL A 124 4.08 2.20 -21.90
C VAL A 124 4.67 3.32 -21.06
N PHE A 125 5.46 2.97 -20.06
CA PHE A 125 6.18 3.90 -19.19
C PHE A 125 7.66 3.51 -19.07
N ALA A 126 8.50 4.48 -18.70
CA ALA A 126 9.92 4.24 -18.45
C ALA A 126 10.13 3.74 -17.01
N LEU A 127 10.94 2.69 -16.86
CA LEU A 127 11.33 2.18 -15.55
C LEU A 127 12.51 2.99 -15.00
N PRO A 128 12.39 3.61 -13.81
CA PRO A 128 13.53 4.16 -13.10
C PRO A 128 14.57 3.08 -12.75
N ASP A 129 15.85 3.45 -12.67
CA ASP A 129 16.95 2.51 -12.36
C ASP A 129 16.80 1.79 -11.02
N TRP A 130 16.06 2.40 -10.08
CA TRP A 130 15.79 1.85 -8.76
C TRP A 130 14.59 0.89 -8.71
N VAL A 131 13.89 0.68 -9.82
CA VAL A 131 12.80 -0.31 -9.91
C VAL A 131 13.38 -1.68 -10.22
N GLY A 132 12.99 -2.67 -9.43
CA GLY A 132 13.39 -4.07 -9.55
C GLY A 132 12.25 -4.96 -10.07
N ALA A 133 12.14 -6.16 -9.49
CA ALA A 133 11.18 -7.16 -9.95
C ALA A 133 9.73 -6.72 -9.78
N GLU A 134 8.90 -7.00 -10.79
CA GLU A 134 7.45 -6.80 -10.71
C GLU A 134 6.79 -7.84 -9.82
N VAL A 135 5.93 -7.37 -8.90
CA VAL A 135 5.18 -8.17 -7.93
C VAL A 135 3.69 -7.84 -7.95
N SER A 136 3.18 -7.23 -9.02
CA SER A 136 1.77 -6.84 -9.22
C SER A 136 0.78 -7.97 -8.93
N HIS A 137 1.14 -9.22 -9.25
CA HIS A 137 0.28 -10.39 -9.06
C HIS A 137 0.57 -11.19 -7.78
N ASP A 138 1.60 -10.81 -7.02
CA ASP A 138 1.93 -11.49 -5.76
C ASP A 138 1.21 -10.82 -4.59
N ARG A 139 0.12 -11.47 -4.16
CA ARG A 139 -0.73 -11.03 -3.05
C ARG A 139 0.03 -10.75 -1.75
N ARG A 140 1.21 -11.35 -1.56
CA ARG A 140 2.01 -11.18 -0.34
C ARG A 140 2.43 -9.72 -0.15
N TYR A 141 2.66 -8.99 -1.23
CA TYR A 141 3.01 -7.56 -1.21
C TYR A 141 1.79 -6.62 -1.13
N GLY A 142 0.59 -7.17 -0.87
CA GLY A 142 -0.61 -6.41 -0.58
C GLY A 142 -0.69 -5.97 0.88
N ASN A 143 -1.17 -4.75 1.13
CA ASN A 143 -1.30 -4.21 2.50
C ASN A 143 -2.15 -5.09 3.42
N ALA A 144 -3.18 -5.75 2.90
CA ALA A 144 -4.01 -6.65 3.70
C ALA A 144 -3.25 -7.94 4.07
N TYR A 145 -2.40 -8.46 3.18
CA TYR A 145 -1.56 -9.61 3.53
C TYR A 145 -0.52 -9.20 4.58
N LEU A 146 0.16 -8.08 4.37
CA LEU A 146 1.18 -7.56 5.30
C LEU A 146 0.65 -7.24 6.71
N SER A 147 -0.66 -7.00 6.88
CA SER A 147 -1.25 -6.83 8.22
C SER A 147 -1.47 -8.14 8.97
N PHE A 148 -1.69 -9.27 8.27
CA PHE A 148 -1.91 -10.57 8.90
C PHE A 148 -0.68 -11.48 8.86
N THR A 149 0.22 -11.26 7.92
CA THR A 149 1.47 -12.02 7.73
C THR A 149 2.59 -11.02 7.41
N PRO A 150 3.10 -10.33 8.45
CA PRO A 150 4.11 -9.28 8.30
C PRO A 150 5.39 -9.80 7.64
N TYR A 151 6.10 -8.91 6.95
CA TYR A 151 7.32 -9.25 6.22
C TYR A 151 8.37 -9.95 7.10
N CYS A 152 8.48 -9.57 8.38
CA CYS A 152 9.42 -10.21 9.31
C CYS A 152 9.13 -11.69 9.59
N THR A 153 7.93 -12.19 9.25
CA THR A 153 7.56 -13.60 9.41
C THR A 153 7.68 -14.39 8.11
N TRP A 154 8.15 -13.77 7.02
CA TRP A 154 8.32 -14.48 5.76
C TRP A 154 9.58 -15.34 5.86
N ASP A 155 9.47 -16.60 5.47
CA ASP A 155 10.60 -17.52 5.49
C ASP A 155 11.75 -16.94 4.65
N SER A 156 12.86 -16.64 5.31
CA SER A 156 14.13 -16.29 4.68
C SER A 156 14.86 -17.53 4.18
N SER A 157 14.12 -18.43 3.52
CA SER A 157 14.71 -19.57 2.85
C SER A 157 15.11 -19.15 1.43
N PRO A 158 16.40 -19.10 1.09
CA PRO A 158 16.81 -18.96 -0.31
C PRO A 158 16.36 -20.23 -1.04
N ASN A 159 15.55 -20.07 -2.10
CA ASN A 159 15.50 -21.06 -3.16
C ASN A 159 16.77 -20.95 -4.01
#